data_AF-A0A522AA66-F1
#
_entry.id   AF-A0A522AA66-F1
#
_cell.length_a   1.000
_cell.length_b   1.000
_cell.length_c   1.000
_cell.angle_alpha   90.00
_cell.angle_beta   90.00
_cell.angle_gamma   90.00
#
_symmetry.space_group_name_H-M   'P 1'
#
loop_
_entity.id
_entity.type
_entity.pdbx_description
1 polymer ?
#
loop_
_entity_poly.entity_id
_entity_poly.type
_entity_poly.pdbx_seq_one_letter_code
_entity_poly.pdbx_strand_id
1 'polypeptide(L)'
;MNEVKQDGNPPLASLVLAGDGQTEAVAITDFIYMAKDLSNAYLVKTADGDVLVNTGFMDNAARTKALFAPLRSGPLRKIVLTQSHADHYGGVPLLREAETKAIAERRFIENAHDTVKLMPHFGPRTFKLWGTTVKRTGPVAPPPDIVPDIIVDGQYSFEQGGRRFEILSTPDGETTDSLTVWMPKERVAFTGNLFGPVFLSMPFLCTLRGDKPRSVRSYLSSVDRVRNLGAEILITGHGDPIRGAARIRADLDKMHDAVAYVRDATLAGMNAGKDVHTLMREISLPEKIRIGEFHGKVSWAVRTIWEEYSGWFHHDSTTSLYGVPRSSIDTDLVQLAGGAGALAARARKRLTDGQPLEAIHLLDIALGAEPAHGDALAVKKDVLQQLLSQAGGTNLSETMWLRSEIAATEQKLAAKNTAPA
;
A
#
# COMPACT_ATOMS: atom_id res chain seq x y z
N MET A 1 17.22 -12.55 -4.02
CA MET A 1 16.05 -12.04 -4.77
C MET A 1 15.52 -13.19 -5.59
N ASN A 2 14.27 -13.62 -5.39
CA ASN A 2 13.65 -14.55 -6.35
C ASN A 2 13.42 -13.76 -7.64
N GLU A 3 13.86 -14.29 -8.77
CA GLU A 3 13.66 -13.69 -10.09
C GLU A 3 12.17 -13.63 -10.40
N VAL A 4 11.59 -12.43 -10.26
CA VAL A 4 10.29 -12.11 -10.83
C VAL A 4 10.50 -12.00 -12.33
N LYS A 5 9.82 -12.83 -13.12
CA LYS A 5 9.76 -12.69 -14.59
C LYS A 5 9.38 -11.25 -14.93
N GLN A 6 10.22 -10.57 -15.70
CA GLN A 6 9.99 -9.20 -16.15
C GLN A 6 8.92 -9.17 -17.25
N ASP A 7 7.65 -9.25 -16.86
CA ASP A 7 6.51 -9.07 -17.76
C ASP A 7 6.19 -7.56 -17.97
N GLY A 8 7.18 -6.67 -17.76
CA GLY A 8 7.03 -5.21 -17.86
C GLY A 8 6.13 -4.56 -16.78
N ASN A 9 5.64 -5.35 -15.82
CA ASN A 9 4.83 -4.88 -14.70
C ASN A 9 5.67 -4.68 -13.43
N PRO A 10 5.32 -3.72 -12.55
CA PRO A 10 5.99 -3.52 -11.27
C PRO A 10 5.93 -4.78 -10.39
N PRO A 11 6.94 -5.08 -9.56
CA PRO A 11 7.00 -6.32 -8.76
C PRO A 11 5.76 -6.61 -7.91
N LEU A 12 5.14 -5.57 -7.34
CA LEU A 12 3.92 -5.71 -6.56
C LEU A 12 2.71 -6.17 -7.41
N ALA A 13 2.61 -5.75 -8.67
CA ALA A 13 1.55 -6.26 -9.56
C ALA A 13 1.68 -7.78 -9.76
N SER A 14 2.90 -8.29 -9.90
CA SER A 14 3.15 -9.73 -10.02
C SER A 14 2.79 -10.50 -8.74
N LEU A 15 3.01 -9.90 -7.56
CA LEU A 15 2.66 -10.53 -6.28
C LEU A 15 1.14 -10.67 -6.12
N VAL A 16 0.37 -9.61 -6.38
CA VAL A 16 -1.09 -9.65 -6.19
C VAL A 16 -1.81 -10.56 -7.19
N LEU A 17 -1.20 -10.82 -8.36
CA LEU A 17 -1.73 -11.71 -9.38
C LEU A 17 -1.17 -13.14 -9.27
N ALA A 18 -0.28 -13.42 -8.31
CA ALA A 18 0.42 -14.71 -8.22
C ALA A 18 -0.51 -15.90 -7.93
N GLY A 19 -1.74 -15.64 -7.51
CA GLY A 19 -2.78 -16.66 -7.30
C GLY A 19 -3.63 -16.97 -8.53
N ASP A 20 -3.55 -16.16 -9.59
CA ASP A 20 -4.40 -16.34 -10.77
C ASP A 20 -4.16 -17.72 -11.39
N GLY A 21 -5.24 -18.50 -11.54
CA GLY A 21 -5.18 -19.87 -12.04
C GLY A 21 -4.61 -20.90 -11.06
N GLN A 22 -4.37 -20.57 -9.79
CA GLN A 22 -3.96 -21.54 -8.78
C GLN A 22 -5.03 -22.63 -8.59
N THR A 23 -4.63 -23.89 -8.74
CA THR A 23 -5.50 -25.08 -8.58
C THR A 23 -5.28 -25.84 -7.28
N GLU A 24 -4.14 -25.65 -6.62
CA GLU A 24 -3.77 -26.31 -5.36
C GLU A 24 -3.11 -25.33 -4.38
N ALA A 25 -3.37 -25.49 -3.08
CA ALA A 25 -2.70 -24.71 -2.05
C ALA A 25 -1.23 -25.11 -1.93
N VAL A 26 -0.35 -24.15 -1.66
CA VAL A 26 1.09 -24.37 -1.54
C VAL A 26 1.43 -24.79 -0.11
N ALA A 27 2.06 -25.95 0.08
CA ALA A 27 2.58 -26.36 1.37
C ALA A 27 3.79 -25.51 1.77
N ILE A 28 3.74 -24.90 2.95
CA ILE A 28 4.87 -24.19 3.59
C ILE A 28 5.59 -25.12 4.57
N THR A 29 4.82 -25.89 5.32
CA THR A 29 5.25 -27.01 6.16
C THR A 29 4.28 -28.17 5.95
N ASP A 30 4.44 -29.26 6.70
CA ASP A 30 3.48 -30.37 6.80
C ASP A 30 2.14 -29.99 7.46
N PHE A 31 2.03 -28.79 8.04
CA PHE A 31 0.82 -28.31 8.71
C PHE A 31 0.41 -26.87 8.36
N ILE A 32 1.19 -26.14 7.55
CA ILE A 32 0.87 -24.79 7.09
C ILE A 32 0.75 -24.79 5.57
N TYR A 33 -0.39 -24.32 5.06
CA TYR A 33 -0.69 -24.25 3.64
C TYR A 33 -1.14 -22.85 3.26
N MET A 34 -0.77 -22.42 2.05
CA MET A 34 -0.99 -21.08 1.54
C MET A 34 -1.87 -21.09 0.29
N ALA A 35 -2.93 -20.30 0.30
CA ALA A 35 -3.64 -19.90 -0.91
C ALA A 35 -3.14 -18.51 -1.32
N LYS A 36 -2.62 -18.39 -2.54
CA LYS A 36 -2.17 -17.13 -3.11
C LYS A 36 -3.38 -16.31 -3.56
N ASP A 37 -3.41 -15.04 -3.23
CA ASP A 37 -4.53 -14.11 -3.51
C ASP A 37 -3.99 -12.68 -3.62
N LEU A 38 -4.87 -11.67 -3.68
CA LEU A 38 -4.46 -10.27 -3.56
C LEU A 38 -3.63 -10.06 -2.28
N SER A 39 -4.07 -10.60 -1.15
CA SER A 39 -3.23 -10.93 0.00
C SER A 39 -3.49 -12.39 0.38
N ASN A 40 -2.43 -13.15 0.58
CA ASN A 40 -2.48 -14.58 0.81
C ASN A 40 -3.31 -14.94 2.05
N ALA A 41 -3.97 -16.10 1.98
CA ALA A 41 -4.61 -16.76 3.11
C ALA A 41 -3.82 -18.00 3.52
N TYR A 42 -3.87 -18.36 4.80
CA TYR A 42 -3.11 -19.46 5.34
C TYR A 42 -3.97 -20.40 6.17
N LEU A 43 -3.87 -21.71 5.90
CA LEU A 43 -4.46 -22.77 6.70
C LEU A 43 -3.38 -23.39 7.60
N VAL A 44 -3.61 -23.36 8.91
CA VAL A 44 -2.76 -24.00 9.92
C VAL A 44 -3.53 -25.17 10.53
N LYS A 45 -3.02 -26.39 10.30
CA LYS A 45 -3.60 -27.64 10.81
C LYS A 45 -3.16 -27.90 12.25
N THR A 46 -4.11 -28.34 13.08
CA THR A 46 -3.87 -28.78 14.46
C THR A 46 -4.61 -30.08 14.76
N ALA A 47 -4.35 -30.71 15.90
CA ALA A 47 -4.98 -31.98 16.26
C ALA A 47 -6.49 -31.91 16.55
N ASP A 48 -7.07 -30.74 16.87
CA ASP A 48 -8.48 -30.58 17.29
C ASP A 48 -9.27 -29.56 16.45
N GLY A 49 -8.79 -29.27 15.25
CA GLY A 49 -9.39 -28.38 14.27
C GLY A 49 -8.41 -27.37 13.71
N ASP A 50 -8.79 -26.66 12.66
CA ASP A 50 -7.86 -25.80 11.93
C ASP A 50 -7.97 -24.33 12.37
N VAL A 51 -6.93 -23.56 12.05
CA VAL A 51 -6.89 -22.10 12.20
C VAL A 51 -6.62 -21.50 10.82
N LEU A 52 -7.37 -20.46 10.45
CA LEU A 52 -7.00 -19.61 9.32
C LEU A 52 -6.28 -18.35 9.81
N VAL A 53 -5.25 -17.94 9.07
CA VAL A 53 -4.68 -16.59 9.16
C VAL A 53 -5.01 -15.90 7.84
N ASN A 54 -5.82 -14.84 7.91
CA ASN A 54 -6.50 -14.19 6.79
C ASN A 54 -7.42 -15.12 5.97
N THR A 55 -8.23 -14.52 5.10
CA THR A 55 -9.21 -15.22 4.25
C THR A 55 -9.19 -14.80 2.78
N GLY A 56 -8.24 -13.95 2.38
CA GLY A 56 -8.12 -13.43 1.02
C GLY A 56 -9.19 -12.38 0.69
N PHE A 57 -9.25 -11.99 -0.58
CA PHE A 57 -10.23 -11.04 -1.09
C PHE A 57 -11.58 -11.73 -1.35
N MET A 58 -12.68 -10.97 -1.22
CA MET A 58 -14.04 -11.52 -1.33
C MET A 58 -14.31 -12.15 -2.71
N ASP A 59 -13.78 -11.56 -3.80
CA ASP A 59 -13.95 -12.07 -5.16
C ASP A 59 -13.34 -13.49 -5.33
N ASN A 60 -12.35 -13.82 -4.50
CA ASN A 60 -11.60 -15.07 -4.59
C ASN A 60 -11.95 -16.07 -3.48
N ALA A 61 -12.91 -15.74 -2.60
CA ALA A 61 -13.22 -16.54 -1.42
C ALA A 61 -13.59 -18.00 -1.74
N ALA A 62 -14.33 -18.23 -2.84
CA ALA A 62 -14.73 -19.57 -3.26
C ALA A 62 -13.54 -20.41 -3.71
N ARG A 63 -12.59 -19.80 -4.44
CA ARG A 63 -11.33 -20.43 -4.84
C ARG A 63 -10.51 -20.79 -3.60
N THR A 64 -10.32 -19.84 -2.68
CA THR A 64 -9.58 -20.06 -1.42
C THR A 64 -10.19 -21.20 -0.60
N LYS A 65 -11.53 -21.27 -0.50
CA LYS A 65 -12.22 -22.38 0.17
C LYS A 65 -11.98 -23.72 -0.53
N ALA A 66 -12.05 -23.78 -1.85
CA ALA A 66 -11.80 -24.99 -2.62
C ALA A 66 -10.35 -25.48 -2.48
N LEU A 67 -9.37 -24.57 -2.50
CA LEU A 67 -7.95 -24.88 -2.32
C LEU A 67 -7.65 -25.51 -0.95
N PHE A 68 -8.35 -25.07 0.10
CA PHE A 68 -8.15 -25.59 1.46
C PHE A 68 -8.98 -26.83 1.77
N ALA A 69 -10.13 -27.03 1.11
CA ALA A 69 -11.02 -28.17 1.35
C ALA A 69 -10.32 -29.55 1.42
N PRO A 70 -9.42 -29.93 0.49
CA PRO A 70 -8.76 -31.24 0.54
C PRO A 70 -7.71 -31.37 1.66
N LEU A 71 -7.33 -30.27 2.31
CA LEU A 71 -6.26 -30.24 3.32
C LEU A 71 -6.78 -30.20 4.76
N ARG A 72 -8.06 -29.88 4.93
CA ARG A 72 -8.74 -29.74 6.23
C ARG A 72 -8.52 -30.97 7.11
N SER A 73 -8.16 -30.75 8.37
CA SER A 73 -8.05 -31.82 9.38
C SER A 73 -9.29 -31.97 10.25
N GLY A 74 -10.20 -30.98 10.21
CA GLY A 74 -11.38 -30.95 11.07
C GLY A 74 -12.12 -29.61 10.97
N PRO A 75 -12.95 -29.27 11.98
CA PRO A 75 -13.72 -28.02 12.00
C PRO A 75 -12.80 -26.79 12.06
N LEU A 76 -13.25 -25.68 11.49
CA LEU A 76 -12.53 -24.41 11.56
C LEU A 76 -12.82 -23.76 12.90
N ARG A 77 -11.83 -23.73 13.79
CA ARG A 77 -12.03 -23.17 15.14
C ARG A 77 -11.85 -21.66 15.16
N LYS A 78 -10.86 -21.14 14.44
CA LYS A 78 -10.47 -19.72 14.52
C LYS A 78 -10.05 -19.15 13.17
N ILE A 79 -10.33 -17.86 12.98
CA ILE A 79 -9.79 -17.03 11.90
C ILE A 79 -9.11 -15.84 12.55
N VAL A 80 -7.81 -15.66 12.33
CA VAL A 80 -7.09 -14.47 12.75
C VAL A 80 -6.96 -13.51 11.56
N LEU A 81 -7.47 -12.30 11.71
CA LEU A 81 -7.43 -11.24 10.69
C LEU A 81 -6.26 -10.32 11.01
N THR A 82 -5.23 -10.36 10.15
CA THR A 82 -3.99 -9.62 10.41
C THR A 82 -4.12 -8.11 10.24
N GLN A 83 -5.15 -7.62 9.55
CA GLN A 83 -5.45 -6.20 9.38
C GLN A 83 -6.82 -5.96 8.72
N SER A 84 -7.31 -4.71 8.80
CA SER A 84 -8.59 -4.23 8.26
C SER A 84 -8.59 -3.85 6.77
N HIS A 85 -7.66 -4.38 5.96
CA HIS A 85 -7.79 -4.31 4.51
C HIS A 85 -8.59 -5.51 3.98
N ALA A 86 -9.50 -5.27 3.03
CA ALA A 86 -10.50 -6.24 2.59
C ALA A 86 -9.92 -7.49 1.91
N ASP A 87 -8.67 -7.45 1.44
CA ASP A 87 -7.90 -8.59 0.94
C ASP A 87 -7.39 -9.52 2.04
N HIS A 88 -7.56 -9.16 3.32
CA HIS A 88 -7.21 -10.02 4.45
C HIS A 88 -8.44 -10.69 5.11
N TYR A 89 -9.62 -10.10 4.96
CA TYR A 89 -10.85 -10.58 5.64
C TYR A 89 -12.03 -10.81 4.69
N GLY A 90 -11.92 -10.47 3.41
CA GLY A 90 -13.03 -10.47 2.46
C GLY A 90 -13.69 -11.84 2.29
N GLY A 91 -12.94 -12.92 2.47
CA GLY A 91 -13.47 -14.29 2.42
C GLY A 91 -14.17 -14.79 3.68
N VAL A 92 -14.18 -14.03 4.79
CA VAL A 92 -14.76 -14.49 6.07
C VAL A 92 -16.19 -15.01 5.92
N PRO A 93 -17.14 -14.34 5.23
CA PRO A 93 -18.52 -14.83 5.15
C PRO A 93 -18.68 -16.23 4.56
N LEU A 94 -17.77 -16.65 3.67
CA LEU A 94 -17.84 -17.95 2.99
C LEU A 94 -17.03 -19.04 3.70
N LEU A 95 -15.94 -18.65 4.35
CA LEU A 95 -14.99 -19.55 5.00
C LEU A 95 -15.35 -19.84 6.47
N ARG A 96 -16.02 -18.92 7.16
CA ARG A 96 -16.40 -19.06 8.57
C ARG A 96 -17.46 -20.16 8.76
N GLU A 97 -17.24 -21.04 9.72
CA GLU A 97 -18.20 -22.06 10.17
C GLU A 97 -18.94 -21.57 11.43
N ALA A 98 -20.02 -22.27 11.83
CA ALA A 98 -20.90 -21.85 12.93
C ALA A 98 -20.16 -21.63 14.27
N GLU A 99 -19.19 -22.49 14.58
CA GLU A 99 -18.40 -22.41 15.82
C GLU A 99 -17.09 -21.62 15.65
N THR A 100 -16.79 -21.14 14.45
CA THR A 100 -15.55 -20.40 14.18
C THR A 100 -15.55 -19.04 14.88
N LYS A 101 -14.46 -18.73 15.58
CA LYS A 101 -14.21 -17.44 16.21
C LYS A 101 -13.27 -16.58 15.36
N ALA A 102 -13.72 -15.38 14.99
CA ALA A 102 -12.90 -14.37 14.34
C ALA A 102 -12.13 -13.54 15.39
N ILE A 103 -10.85 -13.30 15.13
CA ILE A 103 -9.93 -12.57 16.01
C ILE A 103 -9.36 -11.40 15.22
N ALA A 104 -9.45 -10.18 15.77
CA ALA A 104 -8.86 -9.00 15.16
C ALA A 104 -8.35 -8.00 16.21
N GLU A 105 -7.55 -7.04 15.77
CA GLU A 105 -7.01 -5.97 16.63
C GLU A 105 -8.12 -4.98 17.04
N ARG A 106 -7.96 -4.29 18.17
CA ARG A 106 -8.97 -3.35 18.70
C ARG A 106 -9.41 -2.22 17.76
N ARG A 107 -8.58 -1.79 16.81
CA ARG A 107 -8.91 -0.75 15.82
C ARG A 107 -9.52 -1.30 14.53
N PHE A 108 -9.62 -2.63 14.38
CA PHE A 108 -10.09 -3.27 13.14
C PHE A 108 -11.47 -2.75 12.71
N ILE A 109 -12.44 -2.71 13.62
CA ILE A 109 -13.82 -2.31 13.30
C ILE A 109 -13.85 -0.86 12.83
N GLU A 110 -13.20 0.05 13.56
CA GLU A 110 -13.13 1.47 13.20
C GLU A 110 -12.54 1.66 11.80
N ASN A 111 -11.41 1.02 11.52
CA ASN A 111 -10.71 1.17 10.24
C ASN A 111 -11.48 0.55 9.06
N ALA A 112 -12.08 -0.63 9.26
CA ALA A 112 -12.91 -1.27 8.24
C ALA A 112 -14.15 -0.42 7.94
N HIS A 113 -14.80 0.12 8.97
CA HIS A 113 -15.99 0.97 8.84
C HIS A 113 -15.66 2.30 8.16
N ASP A 114 -14.55 2.94 8.51
CA ASP A 114 -14.10 4.17 7.83
C ASP A 114 -13.85 3.94 6.35
N THR A 115 -13.21 2.82 6.00
CA THR A 115 -12.98 2.44 4.60
C THR A 115 -14.29 2.28 3.85
N VAL A 116 -15.25 1.52 4.41
CA VAL A 116 -16.57 1.29 3.79
C VAL A 116 -17.35 2.59 3.65
N LYS A 117 -17.40 3.41 4.71
CA LYS A 117 -18.12 4.69 4.75
C LYS A 117 -17.58 5.68 3.72
N LEU A 118 -16.26 5.69 3.51
CA LEU A 118 -15.59 6.58 2.56
C LEU A 118 -15.40 5.96 1.18
N MET A 119 -16.03 4.83 0.85
CA MET A 119 -15.89 4.20 -0.46
C MET A 119 -16.23 5.10 -1.66
N PRO A 120 -17.24 5.99 -1.62
CA PRO A 120 -17.45 6.95 -2.72
C PRO A 120 -16.25 7.87 -2.96
N HIS A 121 -15.46 8.15 -1.92
CA HIS A 121 -14.24 8.95 -2.00
C HIS A 121 -13.02 8.11 -2.41
N PHE A 122 -12.84 6.94 -1.80
CA PHE A 122 -11.68 6.09 -2.04
C PHE A 122 -11.78 5.26 -3.32
N GLY A 123 -12.97 4.82 -3.73
CA GLY A 123 -13.19 3.95 -4.88
C GLY A 123 -12.54 4.44 -6.17
N PRO A 124 -12.84 5.68 -6.63
CA PRO A 124 -12.19 6.25 -7.81
C PRO A 124 -10.67 6.35 -7.70
N ARG A 125 -10.15 6.64 -6.49
CA ARG A 125 -8.71 6.73 -6.23
C ARG A 125 -8.03 5.36 -6.26
N THR A 126 -8.65 4.35 -5.67
CA THR A 126 -8.21 2.95 -5.78
C THR A 126 -8.20 2.51 -7.23
N PHE A 127 -9.28 2.78 -7.98
CA PHE A 127 -9.40 2.39 -9.38
C PHE A 127 -8.28 3.01 -10.23
N LYS A 128 -7.91 4.26 -9.95
CA LYS A 128 -6.78 4.91 -10.63
C LYS A 128 -5.44 4.21 -10.42
N LEU A 129 -5.24 3.56 -9.28
CA LEU A 129 -4.00 2.86 -8.93
C LEU A 129 -4.02 1.38 -9.33
N TRP A 130 -5.18 0.73 -9.33
CA TRP A 130 -5.29 -0.73 -9.42
C TRP A 130 -6.16 -1.24 -10.57
N GLY A 131 -7.00 -0.40 -11.18
CA GLY A 131 -8.03 -0.83 -12.14
C GLY A 131 -7.51 -1.51 -13.39
N THR A 132 -6.27 -1.21 -13.81
CA THR A 132 -5.61 -1.86 -14.96
C THR A 132 -4.79 -3.08 -14.57
N THR A 133 -4.45 -3.21 -13.27
CA THR A 133 -3.67 -4.34 -12.74
C THR A 133 -4.60 -5.50 -12.39
N VAL A 134 -5.64 -5.24 -11.60
CA VAL A 134 -6.62 -6.25 -11.18
C VAL A 134 -7.78 -6.23 -12.18
N LYS A 135 -7.72 -7.12 -13.17
CA LYS A 135 -8.80 -7.28 -14.15
C LYS A 135 -9.94 -8.07 -13.54
N ARG A 136 -11.14 -7.48 -13.50
CA ARG A 136 -12.33 -8.10 -12.94
C ARG A 136 -13.38 -8.37 -14.01
N THR A 137 -14.02 -9.53 -13.93
CA THR A 137 -15.17 -9.91 -14.77
C THR A 137 -16.46 -9.68 -13.99
N GLY A 138 -16.78 -8.42 -13.68
CA GLY A 138 -18.01 -8.06 -12.97
C GLY A 138 -17.83 -6.96 -11.92
N PRO A 139 -18.93 -6.53 -11.28
CA PRO A 139 -18.89 -5.57 -10.19
C PRO A 139 -18.16 -6.15 -8.98
N VAL A 140 -17.38 -5.31 -8.29
CA VAL A 140 -16.70 -5.69 -7.05
C VAL A 140 -17.73 -5.88 -5.96
N ALA A 141 -17.71 -7.02 -5.28
CA ALA A 141 -18.55 -7.18 -4.10
C ALA A 141 -18.12 -6.19 -3.01
N PRO A 142 -19.06 -5.56 -2.28
CA PRO A 142 -18.69 -4.67 -1.20
C PRO A 142 -17.90 -5.45 -0.12
N PRO A 143 -16.93 -4.81 0.55
CA PRO A 143 -16.27 -5.41 1.70
C PRO A 143 -17.31 -5.86 2.74
N PRO A 144 -17.21 -7.09 3.28
CA PRO A 144 -18.17 -7.57 4.26
C PRO A 144 -18.00 -6.83 5.59
N ASP A 145 -19.10 -6.62 6.31
CA ASP A 145 -19.05 -6.12 7.68
C ASP A 145 -18.72 -7.27 8.63
N ILE A 146 -17.54 -7.21 9.25
CA ILE A 146 -17.04 -8.27 10.12
C ILE A 146 -16.97 -7.76 11.56
N VAL A 147 -17.72 -8.42 12.43
CA VAL A 147 -17.60 -8.25 13.89
C VAL A 147 -16.72 -9.38 14.44
N PRO A 148 -15.50 -9.09 14.92
CA PRO A 148 -14.65 -10.08 15.57
C PRO A 148 -15.30 -10.60 16.86
N ASP A 149 -15.18 -11.91 17.12
CA ASP A 149 -15.61 -12.50 18.39
C ASP A 149 -14.61 -12.20 19.51
N ILE A 150 -13.34 -12.04 19.16
CA ILE A 150 -12.25 -11.74 20.08
C ILE A 150 -11.51 -10.51 19.57
N ILE A 151 -11.44 -9.51 20.44
CA ILE A 151 -10.72 -8.27 20.18
C ILE A 151 -9.40 -8.30 20.95
N VAL A 152 -8.31 -8.11 20.24
CA VAL A 152 -6.95 -8.07 20.81
C VAL A 152 -6.55 -6.63 21.07
N ASP A 153 -6.31 -6.32 22.34
CA ASP A 153 -5.65 -5.09 22.77
C ASP A 153 -4.30 -5.44 23.40
N GLY A 154 -3.21 -5.10 22.72
CA GLY A 154 -1.85 -5.46 23.12
C GLY A 154 -1.45 -6.90 22.75
N GLN A 155 -2.00 -7.91 23.43
CA GLN A 155 -1.71 -9.32 23.17
C GLN A 155 -2.84 -10.26 23.59
N TYR A 156 -2.95 -11.40 22.91
CA TYR A 156 -3.85 -12.51 23.24
C TYR A 156 -3.12 -13.83 22.96
N SER A 157 -3.45 -14.91 23.66
CA SER A 157 -2.85 -16.22 23.37
C SER A 157 -3.85 -17.34 23.56
N PHE A 158 -3.69 -18.40 22.78
CA PHE A 158 -4.49 -19.61 22.92
C PHE A 158 -3.69 -20.85 22.53
N GLU A 159 -4.11 -21.98 23.07
CA GLU A 159 -3.69 -23.31 22.63
C GLU A 159 -4.75 -23.90 21.71
N GLN A 160 -4.33 -24.65 20.69
CA GLN A 160 -5.22 -25.42 19.85
C GLN A 160 -4.50 -26.65 19.31
N GLY A 161 -5.04 -27.83 19.58
CA GLY A 161 -4.53 -29.10 19.05
C GLY A 161 -3.04 -29.33 19.31
N GLY A 162 -2.57 -28.94 20.50
CA GLY A 162 -1.16 -29.08 20.93
C GLY A 162 -0.21 -28.01 20.41
N ARG A 163 -0.72 -26.93 19.80
CA ARG A 163 0.06 -25.78 19.32
C ARG A 163 -0.35 -24.51 20.04
N ARG A 164 0.66 -23.71 20.42
CA ARG A 164 0.49 -22.40 21.04
C ARG A 164 0.48 -21.31 19.97
N PHE A 165 -0.48 -20.40 20.06
CA PHE A 165 -0.57 -19.20 19.23
C PHE A 165 -0.53 -17.98 20.14
N GLU A 166 0.42 -17.07 19.88
CA GLU A 166 0.50 -15.76 20.49
C GLU A 166 0.11 -14.71 19.43
N ILE A 167 -0.96 -13.96 19.71
CA ILE A 167 -1.51 -12.93 18.83
C ILE A 167 -1.08 -11.58 19.38
N LEU A 168 -0.18 -10.91 18.67
CA LEU A 168 0.48 -9.69 19.10
C LEU A 168 -0.06 -8.51 18.29
N SER A 169 -0.50 -7.45 18.95
CA SER A 169 -0.83 -6.19 18.27
C SER A 169 0.46 -5.58 17.70
N THR A 170 0.50 -5.34 16.39
CA THR A 170 1.65 -4.75 15.69
C THR A 170 1.14 -3.67 14.72
N PRO A 171 0.56 -2.57 15.24
CA PRO A 171 -0.11 -1.56 14.42
C PRO A 171 0.86 -0.74 13.56
N ASP A 172 0.27 0.10 12.71
CA ASP A 172 0.93 1.12 11.90
C ASP A 172 1.90 0.57 10.82
N GLY A 173 1.61 -0.63 10.33
CA GLY A 173 2.18 -1.17 9.08
C GLY A 173 1.46 -0.61 7.84
N GLU A 174 0.85 -1.48 7.05
CA GLU A 174 0.00 -1.06 5.93
C GLU A 174 -1.36 -0.47 6.41
N THR A 175 -1.73 -0.65 7.67
CA THR A 175 -2.96 -0.16 8.34
C THR A 175 -2.64 0.28 9.78
N THR A 176 -3.48 1.14 10.37
CA THR A 176 -3.28 1.58 11.77
C THR A 176 -3.63 0.47 12.78
N ASP A 177 -4.36 -0.56 12.35
CA ASP A 177 -4.52 -1.83 13.05
C ASP A 177 -3.68 -2.91 12.37
N SER A 178 -3.02 -3.78 13.13
CA SER A 178 -2.46 -5.01 12.56
C SER A 178 -2.11 -6.00 13.67
N LEU A 179 -2.15 -7.30 13.35
CA LEU A 179 -1.75 -8.40 14.22
C LEU A 179 -0.62 -9.22 13.60
N THR A 180 0.31 -9.64 14.46
CA THR A 180 1.27 -10.70 14.19
C THR A 180 0.85 -11.97 14.93
N VAL A 181 0.81 -13.10 14.23
CA VAL A 181 0.58 -14.44 14.82
C VAL A 181 1.92 -15.13 15.01
N TRP A 182 2.28 -15.44 16.24
CA TRP A 182 3.52 -16.12 16.60
C TRP A 182 3.26 -17.52 17.14
N MET A 183 3.98 -18.50 16.60
CA MET A 183 3.95 -19.89 17.03
C MET A 183 5.32 -20.22 17.67
N PRO A 184 5.47 -20.11 19.00
CA PRO A 184 6.78 -20.11 19.65
C PRO A 184 7.53 -21.44 19.52
N LYS A 185 6.81 -22.57 19.55
CA LYS A 185 7.41 -23.90 19.46
C LYS A 185 7.96 -24.18 18.07
N GLU A 186 7.22 -23.79 17.05
CA GLU A 186 7.55 -23.97 15.63
C GLU A 186 8.42 -22.84 15.07
N ARG A 187 8.55 -21.75 15.84
CA ARG A 187 9.29 -20.54 15.47
C ARG A 187 8.80 -19.92 14.17
N VAL A 188 7.48 -19.88 13.98
CA VAL A 188 6.81 -19.31 12.79
C VAL A 188 6.05 -18.05 13.14
N ALA A 189 6.27 -16.98 12.38
CA ALA A 189 5.55 -15.71 12.51
C ALA A 189 4.76 -15.37 11.24
N PHE A 190 3.47 -15.09 11.36
CA PHE A 190 2.64 -14.49 10.31
C PHE A 190 2.44 -13.01 10.61
N THR A 191 2.84 -12.12 9.71
CA THR A 191 2.86 -10.67 9.98
C THR A 191 1.87 -9.86 9.15
N GLY A 192 1.09 -10.50 8.28
CA GLY A 192 0.28 -9.78 7.29
C GLY A 192 1.15 -8.79 6.51
N ASN A 193 0.65 -7.57 6.31
CA ASN A 193 1.39 -6.49 5.65
C ASN A 193 1.99 -5.50 6.66
N LEU A 194 2.41 -5.96 7.85
CA LEU A 194 3.17 -5.11 8.78
C LEU A 194 4.35 -4.43 8.07
N PHE A 195 5.09 -5.17 7.24
CA PHE A 195 6.24 -4.66 6.49
C PHE A 195 5.88 -4.05 5.12
N GLY A 196 4.60 -3.79 4.88
CA GLY A 196 4.05 -3.51 3.55
C GLY A 196 3.86 -4.78 2.70
N PRO A 197 3.27 -4.64 1.50
CA PRO A 197 2.96 -5.77 0.62
C PRO A 197 4.20 -6.32 -0.13
N VAL A 198 5.33 -5.61 -0.09
CA VAL A 198 6.61 -6.07 -0.64
C VAL A 198 7.66 -6.07 0.46
N PHE A 199 8.13 -7.25 0.84
CA PHE A 199 9.17 -7.39 1.86
C PHE A 199 10.49 -6.75 1.41
N LEU A 200 11.25 -6.16 2.35
CA LEU A 200 12.42 -5.31 2.08
C LEU A 200 12.14 -4.15 1.11
N SER A 201 10.97 -3.51 1.25
CA SER A 201 10.63 -2.25 0.61
C SER A 201 10.31 -1.18 1.65
N MET A 202 10.52 0.08 1.32
CA MET A 202 10.07 1.21 2.13
C MET A 202 8.55 1.09 2.38
N PRO A 203 8.08 1.09 3.64
CA PRO A 203 6.65 1.02 3.95
C PRO A 203 5.90 2.25 3.43
N PHE A 204 4.63 2.05 3.10
CA PHE A 204 3.77 3.13 2.66
C PHE A 204 3.03 3.75 3.86
N LEU A 205 3.68 4.68 4.56
CA LEU A 205 3.12 5.29 5.78
C LEU A 205 1.83 6.11 5.51
N CYS A 206 1.58 6.52 4.27
CA CYS A 206 0.29 7.07 3.84
C CYS A 206 0.09 6.83 2.34
N THR A 207 -0.78 5.89 1.96
CA THR A 207 -0.94 5.44 0.56
C THR A 207 -1.44 6.54 -0.38
N LEU A 208 -1.07 6.47 -1.69
CA LEU A 208 -1.55 7.43 -2.70
C LEU A 208 -3.08 7.46 -2.87
N ARG A 209 -3.79 6.40 -2.46
CA ARG A 209 -5.26 6.37 -2.44
C ARG A 209 -5.83 7.43 -1.48
N GLY A 210 -5.03 7.87 -0.51
CA GLY A 210 -5.48 8.63 0.65
C GLY A 210 -5.97 7.68 1.74
N ASP A 211 -5.40 7.83 2.93
CA ASP A 211 -5.70 7.03 4.11
C ASP A 211 -5.17 7.76 5.36
N LYS A 212 -5.54 7.33 6.58
CA LYS A 212 -4.99 7.88 7.83
C LYS A 212 -3.47 7.67 7.86
N PRO A 213 -2.61 8.68 8.10
CA PRO A 213 -1.17 8.44 8.23
C PRO A 213 -0.85 7.39 9.30
N ARG A 214 0.10 6.49 9.02
CA ARG A 214 0.61 5.51 9.98
C ARG A 214 1.79 6.10 10.73
N SER A 215 1.80 5.94 12.04
CA SER A 215 2.87 6.50 12.86
C SER A 215 4.18 5.76 12.62
N VAL A 216 5.23 6.49 12.21
CA VAL A 216 6.56 5.91 12.01
C VAL A 216 7.12 5.34 13.31
N ARG A 217 6.77 5.93 14.46
CA ARG A 217 7.21 5.46 15.78
C ARG A 217 6.57 4.12 16.13
N SER A 218 5.26 4.00 15.95
CA SER A 218 4.55 2.74 16.18
C SER A 218 5.01 1.65 15.22
N TYR A 219 5.21 1.98 13.94
CA TYR A 219 5.75 1.06 12.94
C TYR A 219 7.07 0.44 13.41
N LEU A 220 8.05 1.27 13.81
CA LEU A 220 9.36 0.79 14.27
C LEU A 220 9.23 -0.09 15.52
N SER A 221 8.35 0.27 16.47
CA SER A 221 8.06 -0.56 17.64
C SER A 221 7.43 -1.90 17.27
N SER A 222 6.58 -1.94 16.24
CA SER A 222 5.98 -3.17 15.72
C SER A 222 7.02 -4.05 15.04
N VAL A 223 7.95 -3.47 14.27
CA VAL A 223 9.09 -4.18 13.69
C VAL A 223 9.98 -4.78 14.78
N ASP A 224 10.27 -4.03 15.84
CA ASP A 224 11.06 -4.51 16.98
C ASP A 224 10.42 -5.70 17.70
N ARG A 225 9.09 -5.68 17.86
CA ARG A 225 8.35 -6.83 18.41
C ARG A 225 8.65 -8.10 17.60
N VAL A 226 8.60 -8.05 16.27
CA VAL A 226 8.87 -9.20 15.41
C VAL A 226 10.36 -9.59 15.41
N ARG A 227 11.28 -8.62 15.39
CA ARG A 227 12.75 -8.85 15.48
C ARG A 227 13.13 -9.66 16.73
N ASN A 228 12.40 -9.48 17.82
CA ASN A 228 12.65 -10.13 19.10
C ASN A 228 12.05 -11.53 19.23
N LEU A 229 11.18 -11.97 18.30
CA LEU A 229 10.62 -13.34 18.31
C LEU A 229 11.66 -14.39 17.92
N GLY A 230 12.65 -14.00 17.11
CA GLY A 230 13.65 -14.92 16.57
C GLY A 230 13.03 -16.00 15.67
N ALA A 231 12.08 -15.63 14.81
CA ALA A 231 11.41 -16.56 13.89
C ALA A 231 12.39 -17.28 12.94
N GLU A 232 12.12 -18.56 12.65
CA GLU A 232 12.81 -19.35 11.62
C GLU A 232 12.07 -19.33 10.29
N ILE A 233 10.75 -19.13 10.32
CA ILE A 233 9.92 -18.90 9.13
C ILE A 233 9.10 -17.63 9.38
N LEU A 234 9.26 -16.65 8.50
CA LEU A 234 8.48 -15.42 8.48
C LEU A 234 7.55 -15.44 7.27
N ILE A 235 6.25 -15.35 7.52
CA ILE A 235 5.19 -15.42 6.53
C ILE A 235 4.51 -14.04 6.47
N THR A 236 4.72 -13.34 5.35
CA THR A 236 4.12 -12.02 5.08
C THR A 236 2.74 -12.17 4.43
N GLY A 237 2.01 -11.08 4.19
CA GLY A 237 0.71 -11.14 3.48
C GLY A 237 0.84 -11.43 1.99
N HIS A 238 2.05 -11.33 1.43
CA HIS A 238 2.33 -11.57 0.00
C HIS A 238 3.59 -12.40 -0.17
N GLY A 239 3.74 -13.00 -1.36
CA GLY A 239 4.96 -13.71 -1.76
C GLY A 239 5.17 -15.04 -1.04
N ASP A 240 6.38 -15.59 -1.18
CA ASP A 240 6.76 -16.84 -0.54
C ASP A 240 7.41 -16.57 0.83
N PRO A 241 7.33 -17.51 1.80
CA PRO A 241 7.90 -17.33 3.13
C PRO A 241 9.42 -17.09 3.13
N ILE A 242 9.88 -16.24 4.05
CA ILE A 242 11.30 -16.02 4.33
C ILE A 242 11.74 -17.07 5.36
N ARG A 243 12.89 -17.69 5.13
CA ARG A 243 13.41 -18.79 5.96
C ARG A 243 14.80 -18.50 6.51
N GLY A 244 15.05 -19.01 7.71
CA GLY A 244 16.32 -18.93 8.43
C GLY A 244 16.37 -17.73 9.38
N ALA A 245 16.51 -17.99 10.68
CA ALA A 245 16.45 -16.96 11.71
C ALA A 245 17.51 -15.86 11.53
N ALA A 246 18.73 -16.21 11.13
CA ALA A 246 19.79 -15.23 10.85
C ALA A 246 19.45 -14.31 9.68
N ARG A 247 18.88 -14.86 8.59
CA ARG A 247 18.44 -14.08 7.44
C ARG A 247 17.28 -13.17 7.81
N ILE A 248 16.26 -13.72 8.46
CA ILE A 248 15.09 -12.94 8.91
C ILE A 248 15.54 -11.79 9.80
N ARG A 249 16.42 -12.05 10.77
CA ARG A 249 16.96 -11.02 11.65
C ARG A 249 17.71 -9.94 10.86
N ALA A 250 18.62 -10.32 9.96
CA ALA A 250 19.38 -9.36 9.16
C ALA A 250 18.48 -8.51 8.24
N ASP A 251 17.47 -9.12 7.62
CA ASP A 251 16.52 -8.43 6.74
C ASP A 251 15.66 -7.42 7.55
N LEU A 252 15.18 -7.82 8.74
CA LEU A 252 14.42 -6.94 9.62
C LEU A 252 15.27 -5.82 10.23
N ASP A 253 16.52 -6.11 10.60
CA ASP A 253 17.47 -5.10 11.07
C ASP A 253 17.71 -4.05 9.98
N LYS A 254 17.94 -4.49 8.72
CA LYS A 254 18.12 -3.59 7.57
C LYS A 254 16.90 -2.71 7.33
N MET A 255 15.69 -3.29 7.37
CA MET A 255 14.44 -2.56 7.18
C MET A 255 14.21 -1.54 8.30
N HIS A 256 14.41 -1.95 9.56
CA HIS A 256 14.30 -1.07 10.71
C HIS A 256 15.25 0.12 10.59
N ASP A 257 16.54 -0.14 10.31
CA ASP A 257 17.56 0.90 10.20
C ASP A 257 17.26 1.88 9.06
N ALA A 258 16.75 1.40 7.92
CA ALA A 258 16.34 2.24 6.81
C ALA A 258 15.21 3.21 7.19
N VAL A 259 14.16 2.72 7.84
CA VAL A 259 13.01 3.56 8.23
C VAL A 259 13.37 4.51 9.38
N ALA A 260 14.15 4.03 10.36
CA ALA A 260 14.67 4.87 11.44
C ALA A 260 15.56 5.99 10.90
N TYR A 261 16.43 5.71 9.93
CA TYR A 261 17.25 6.73 9.26
C TYR A 261 16.39 7.80 8.59
N VAL A 262 15.36 7.42 7.82
CA VAL A 262 14.47 8.40 7.16
C VAL A 262 13.75 9.27 8.19
N ARG A 263 13.25 8.67 9.29
CA ARG A 263 12.67 9.42 10.41
C ARG A 263 13.67 10.41 10.99
N ASP A 264 14.84 9.94 11.39
CA ASP A 264 15.83 10.77 12.10
C ASP A 264 16.38 11.88 11.21
N ALA A 265 16.65 11.59 9.94
CA ALA A 265 17.07 12.59 8.96
C ALA A 265 15.97 13.63 8.69
N THR A 266 14.70 13.23 8.66
CA THR A 266 13.57 14.16 8.50
C THR A 266 13.47 15.08 9.70
N LEU A 267 13.49 14.54 10.92
CA LEU A 267 13.45 15.31 12.17
C LEU A 267 14.65 16.26 12.33
N ALA A 268 15.85 15.82 11.94
CA ALA A 268 17.03 16.67 11.93
C ALA A 268 16.88 17.83 10.94
N GLY A 269 16.33 17.55 9.75
CA GLY A 269 16.01 18.55 8.74
C GLY A 269 14.97 19.59 9.20
N MET A 270 13.93 19.13 9.90
CA MET A 270 12.93 19.99 10.54
C MET A 270 13.58 20.98 11.51
N ASN A 271 14.39 20.47 12.42
CA ASN A 271 15.08 21.29 13.42
C ASN A 271 16.10 22.25 12.79
N ALA A 272 16.62 21.93 11.60
CA ALA A 272 17.49 22.80 10.81
C ALA A 272 16.72 23.83 9.96
N GLY A 273 15.38 23.86 10.03
CA GLY A 273 14.54 24.82 9.30
C GLY A 273 14.40 24.53 7.80
N LYS A 274 14.75 23.33 7.33
CA LYS A 274 14.57 22.92 5.92
C LYS A 274 13.10 22.63 5.65
N ASP A 275 12.56 23.05 4.52
CA ASP A 275 11.18 22.69 4.14
C ASP A 275 11.07 21.22 3.70
N VAL A 276 9.84 20.69 3.71
CA VAL A 276 9.54 19.30 3.34
C VAL A 276 10.03 18.95 1.93
N HIS A 277 9.92 19.84 0.95
CA HIS A 277 10.32 19.54 -0.43
C HIS A 277 11.84 19.47 -0.57
N THR A 278 12.58 20.29 0.17
CA THR A 278 14.04 20.18 0.27
C THR A 278 14.45 18.82 0.84
N LEU A 279 13.82 18.39 1.94
CA LEU A 279 14.12 17.07 2.52
C LEU A 279 13.75 15.91 1.61
N MET A 280 12.63 15.98 0.90
CA MET A 280 12.24 14.98 -0.10
C MET A 280 13.28 14.80 -1.21
N ARG A 281 14.04 15.85 -1.54
CA ARG A 281 15.12 15.80 -2.57
C ARG A 281 16.46 15.33 -2.01
N GLU A 282 16.79 15.70 -0.77
CA GLU A 282 18.12 15.47 -0.20
C GLU A 282 18.25 14.13 0.53
N ILE A 283 17.18 13.66 1.18
CA ILE A 283 17.24 12.44 1.99
C ILE A 283 17.20 11.22 1.06
N SER A 284 18.27 10.43 1.12
CA SER A 284 18.40 9.14 0.43
C SER A 284 19.03 8.10 1.35
N LEU A 285 18.72 6.83 1.13
CA LEU A 285 19.23 5.73 1.96
C LEU A 285 20.72 5.46 1.69
N PRO A 286 21.56 5.39 2.73
CA PRO A 286 22.92 4.86 2.63
C PRO A 286 22.91 3.43 2.06
N GLU A 287 23.94 3.08 1.27
CA GLU A 287 24.03 1.78 0.57
C GLU A 287 23.83 0.58 1.52
N LYS A 288 24.46 0.62 2.70
CA LYS A 288 24.42 -0.46 3.70
C LYS A 288 22.99 -0.81 4.15
N ILE A 289 22.10 0.16 4.19
CA ILE A 289 20.71 0.01 4.66
C ILE A 289 19.69 0.17 3.53
N ARG A 290 20.14 0.20 2.27
CA ARG A 290 19.25 0.37 1.12
C ARG A 290 18.24 -0.77 1.02
N ILE A 291 16.97 -0.42 1.01
CA ILE A 291 15.83 -1.29 0.72
C ILE A 291 15.13 -0.81 -0.56
N GLY A 292 14.22 -1.61 -1.11
CA GLY A 292 13.49 -1.26 -2.32
C GLY A 292 12.47 -0.14 -2.11
N GLU A 293 11.97 0.41 -3.22
CA GLU A 293 10.89 1.41 -3.26
C GLU A 293 9.78 0.95 -4.21
N PHE A 294 9.28 -0.27 -4.00
CA PHE A 294 8.37 -0.95 -4.93
C PHE A 294 6.89 -0.57 -4.74
N HIS A 295 6.56 -0.04 -3.56
CA HIS A 295 5.23 0.46 -3.23
C HIS A 295 5.34 1.82 -2.56
N GLY A 296 5.91 1.89 -1.35
CA GLY A 296 6.34 3.15 -0.74
C GLY A 296 7.64 3.68 -1.35
N LYS A 297 8.02 4.91 -0.98
CA LYS A 297 9.20 5.63 -1.47
C LYS A 297 9.80 6.45 -0.34
N VAL A 298 11.13 6.61 -0.28
CA VAL A 298 11.81 7.43 0.75
C VAL A 298 11.24 8.84 0.78
N SER A 299 11.14 9.50 -0.37
CA SER A 299 10.62 10.88 -0.43
C SER A 299 9.16 10.98 0.04
N TRP A 300 8.34 9.96 -0.18
CA TRP A 300 6.97 9.94 0.34
C TRP A 300 6.94 9.69 1.84
N ALA A 301 7.79 8.80 2.36
CA ALA A 301 7.95 8.59 3.80
C ALA A 301 8.44 9.87 4.50
N VAL A 302 9.42 10.60 3.93
CA VAL A 302 9.86 11.92 4.42
C VAL A 302 8.67 12.86 4.56
N ARG A 303 7.84 12.97 3.52
CA ARG A 303 6.65 13.82 3.56
C ARG A 303 5.66 13.39 4.62
N THR A 304 5.34 12.10 4.70
CA THR A 304 4.39 11.59 5.70
C THR A 304 4.90 11.80 7.12
N ILE A 305 6.19 11.58 7.37
CA ILE A 305 6.80 11.81 8.70
C ILE A 305 6.78 13.30 9.01
N TRP A 306 7.13 14.17 8.06
CA TRP A 306 7.03 15.61 8.25
C TRP A 306 5.60 16.03 8.65
N GLU A 307 4.60 15.56 7.91
CA GLU A 307 3.19 15.85 8.19
C GLU A 307 2.69 15.20 9.50
N GLU A 308 3.24 14.05 9.93
CA GLU A 308 2.96 13.44 11.25
C GLU A 308 3.32 14.40 12.40
N TYR A 309 4.41 15.14 12.26
CA TYR A 309 4.91 16.05 13.30
C TYR A 309 4.50 17.52 13.13
N SER A 310 4.16 17.96 11.92
CA SER A 310 3.81 19.36 11.63
C SER A 310 2.34 19.58 11.25
N GLY A 311 1.60 18.52 10.92
CA GLY A 311 0.25 18.63 10.39
C GLY A 311 0.19 19.33 9.03
N TRP A 312 -1.01 19.79 8.68
CA TRP A 312 -1.33 20.36 7.35
C TRP A 312 -0.84 21.80 7.15
N PHE A 313 -0.54 22.54 8.21
CA PHE A 313 -0.17 23.95 8.13
C PHE A 313 1.36 24.09 8.03
N HIS A 314 1.87 24.37 6.83
CA HIS A 314 3.31 24.35 6.54
C HIS A 314 4.05 25.66 6.81
N HIS A 315 3.36 26.69 7.34
CA HIS A 315 3.93 28.03 7.60
C HIS A 315 4.46 28.74 6.34
N ASP A 316 4.02 28.34 5.15
CA ASP A 316 4.45 28.88 3.85
C ASP A 316 3.58 30.04 3.36
N SER A 317 2.30 30.07 3.73
CA SER A 317 1.35 31.09 3.30
C SER A 317 0.19 31.27 4.28
N THR A 318 -0.23 32.52 4.49
CA THR A 318 -1.46 32.87 5.20
C THR A 318 -2.71 32.26 4.54
N THR A 319 -2.70 32.05 3.22
CA THR A 319 -3.83 31.47 2.50
C THR A 319 -4.16 30.05 2.96
N SER A 320 -3.19 29.33 3.52
CA SER A 320 -3.39 27.98 4.04
C SER A 320 -4.41 27.95 5.19
N LEU A 321 -4.66 29.08 5.88
CA LEU A 321 -5.70 29.21 6.92
C LEU A 321 -7.13 29.28 6.36
N TYR A 322 -7.30 29.50 5.06
CA TYR A 322 -8.60 29.82 4.46
C TYR A 322 -8.95 28.84 3.34
N GLY A 323 -10.26 28.70 3.07
CA GLY A 323 -10.78 27.75 2.08
C GLY A 323 -10.62 28.17 0.62
N VAL A 324 -9.97 29.30 0.33
CA VAL A 324 -9.75 29.77 -1.05
C VAL A 324 -8.47 29.14 -1.60
N PRO A 325 -8.56 28.26 -2.62
CA PRO A 325 -7.39 27.56 -3.14
C PRO A 325 -6.51 28.50 -3.98
N ARG A 326 -5.20 28.22 -4.08
CA ARG A 326 -4.29 28.97 -4.98
C ARG A 326 -4.75 28.96 -6.43
N SER A 327 -5.44 27.91 -6.88
CA SER A 327 -5.98 27.80 -8.23
C SER A 327 -7.09 28.83 -8.54
N SER A 328 -7.61 29.56 -7.53
CA SER A 328 -8.62 30.60 -7.77
C SER A 328 -8.10 31.76 -8.62
N ILE A 329 -6.77 31.92 -8.75
CA ILE A 329 -6.13 32.96 -9.55
C ILE A 329 -5.55 32.45 -10.88
N ASP A 330 -5.80 31.19 -11.26
CA ASP A 330 -5.22 30.61 -12.47
C ASP A 330 -5.59 31.44 -13.72
N THR A 331 -6.82 31.93 -13.80
CA THR A 331 -7.30 32.82 -14.88
C THR A 331 -6.51 34.12 -14.94
N ASP A 332 -6.20 34.74 -13.81
CA ASP A 332 -5.43 35.99 -13.75
C ASP A 332 -4.01 35.75 -14.27
N LEU A 333 -3.37 34.66 -13.84
CA LEU A 333 -2.03 34.28 -14.28
C LEU A 333 -1.99 33.97 -15.77
N VAL A 334 -3.02 33.30 -16.30
CA VAL A 334 -3.14 33.00 -17.73
C VAL A 334 -3.31 34.28 -18.55
N GLN A 335 -4.15 35.22 -18.12
CA GLN A 335 -4.32 36.51 -18.80
C GLN A 335 -3.00 37.30 -18.82
N LEU A 336 -2.31 37.37 -17.67
CA LEU A 336 -1.01 38.02 -17.55
C LEU A 336 0.07 37.38 -18.43
N ALA A 337 0.01 36.06 -18.63
CA ALA A 337 0.93 35.33 -19.49
C ALA A 337 0.65 35.48 -21.00
N GLY A 338 -0.50 36.06 -21.38
CA GLY A 338 -0.94 36.16 -22.77
C GLY A 338 -1.69 34.93 -23.29
N GLY A 339 -2.34 34.17 -22.40
CA GLY A 339 -3.15 32.99 -22.70
C GLY A 339 -2.48 31.66 -22.35
N ALA A 340 -3.27 30.59 -22.27
CA ALA A 340 -2.79 29.27 -21.84
C ALA A 340 -1.69 28.69 -22.76
N GLY A 341 -1.68 29.07 -24.04
CA GLY A 341 -0.64 28.69 -25.01
C GLY A 341 0.76 29.19 -24.61
N ALA A 342 0.88 30.39 -24.01
CA ALA A 342 2.16 30.91 -23.56
C ALA A 342 2.74 30.10 -22.40
N LEU A 343 1.89 29.67 -21.46
CA LEU A 343 2.27 28.77 -20.37
C LEU A 343 2.62 27.38 -20.90
N ALA A 344 1.87 26.85 -21.88
CA ALA A 344 2.18 25.57 -22.52
C ALA A 344 3.54 25.60 -23.23
N ALA A 345 3.87 26.68 -23.94
CA ALA A 345 5.18 26.86 -24.58
C ALA A 345 6.31 26.93 -23.54
N ARG A 346 6.09 27.62 -22.40
CA ARG A 346 7.06 27.64 -21.30
C ARG A 346 7.22 26.27 -20.65
N ALA A 347 6.12 25.52 -20.48
CA ALA A 347 6.14 24.16 -19.96
C ALA A 347 6.89 23.21 -20.89
N ARG A 348 6.72 23.34 -22.20
CA ARG A 348 7.51 22.62 -23.20
C ARG A 348 9.00 22.88 -23.04
N LYS A 349 9.40 24.14 -22.84
CA LYS A 349 10.80 24.49 -22.57
C LYS A 349 11.31 23.83 -21.28
N ARG A 350 10.55 23.87 -20.18
CA ARG A 350 10.91 23.19 -18.93
C ARG A 350 11.10 21.68 -19.14
N LEU A 351 10.20 21.05 -19.90
CA LEU A 351 10.33 19.64 -20.25
C LEU A 351 11.64 19.36 -21.00
N THR A 352 11.95 20.14 -22.04
CA THR A 352 13.22 20.02 -22.80
C THR A 352 14.46 20.26 -21.93
N ASP A 353 14.36 21.17 -20.96
CA ASP A 353 15.42 21.47 -19.98
C ASP A 353 15.54 20.38 -18.88
N GLY A 354 14.79 19.28 -18.97
CA GLY A 354 14.84 18.17 -18.02
C GLY A 354 14.10 18.44 -16.70
N GLN A 355 13.15 19.38 -16.70
CA GLN A 355 12.41 19.86 -15.53
C GLN A 355 10.90 19.54 -15.65
N PRO A 356 10.51 18.25 -15.66
CA PRO A 356 9.14 17.85 -15.93
C PRO A 356 8.15 18.27 -14.83
N LEU A 357 8.56 18.30 -13.55
CA LEU A 357 7.65 18.66 -12.45
C LEU A 357 7.31 20.15 -12.47
N GLU A 358 8.29 21.00 -12.78
CA GLU A 358 8.09 22.44 -13.01
C GLU A 358 7.22 22.70 -14.25
N ALA A 359 7.34 21.85 -15.27
CA ALA A 359 6.43 21.87 -16.41
C ALA A 359 4.98 21.58 -15.98
N ILE A 360 4.75 20.59 -15.11
CA ILE A 360 3.42 20.30 -14.56
C ILE A 360 2.82 21.53 -13.86
N HIS A 361 3.59 22.24 -13.02
CA HIS A 361 3.07 23.44 -12.33
C HIS A 361 2.53 24.50 -13.29
N LEU A 362 3.20 24.73 -14.42
CA LEU A 362 2.74 25.67 -15.45
C LEU A 362 1.48 25.16 -16.16
N LEU A 363 1.41 23.84 -16.40
CA LEU A 363 0.29 23.21 -17.08
C LEU A 363 -0.95 23.13 -16.20
N ASP A 364 -0.79 22.95 -14.90
CA ASP A 364 -1.91 22.96 -13.95
C ASP A 364 -2.56 24.36 -13.91
N ILE A 365 -1.79 25.44 -13.95
CA ILE A 365 -2.31 26.82 -14.09
C ILE A 365 -3.04 26.98 -15.43
N ALA A 366 -2.40 26.58 -16.54
CA ALA A 366 -2.97 26.71 -17.87
C ALA A 366 -4.29 25.94 -18.02
N LEU A 367 -4.34 24.70 -17.56
CA LEU A 367 -5.51 23.81 -17.63
C LEU A 367 -6.53 24.09 -16.53
N GLY A 368 -6.15 24.81 -15.47
CA GLY A 368 -7.06 25.35 -14.47
C GLY A 368 -7.98 26.42 -15.07
N ALA A 369 -7.40 27.34 -15.85
CA ALA A 369 -8.16 28.38 -16.55
C ALA A 369 -8.83 27.87 -17.84
N GLU A 370 -8.12 27.06 -18.63
CA GLU A 370 -8.58 26.55 -19.94
C GLU A 370 -8.48 25.02 -20.02
N PRO A 371 -9.42 24.25 -19.41
CA PRO A 371 -9.31 22.80 -19.25
C PRO A 371 -9.22 21.98 -20.55
N ALA A 372 -9.65 22.56 -21.68
CA ALA A 372 -9.65 21.95 -23.01
C ALA A 372 -8.55 22.51 -23.94
N HIS A 373 -7.58 23.29 -23.40
CA HIS A 373 -6.50 23.85 -24.22
C HIS A 373 -5.62 22.74 -24.81
N GLY A 374 -5.55 22.68 -26.14
CA GLY A 374 -4.98 21.53 -26.87
C GLY A 374 -3.49 21.38 -26.63
N ASP A 375 -2.73 22.46 -26.80
CA ASP A 375 -1.28 22.41 -26.67
C ASP A 375 -0.84 22.11 -25.24
N ALA A 376 -1.54 22.65 -24.24
CA ALA A 376 -1.28 22.37 -22.83
C ALA A 376 -1.53 20.89 -22.50
N LEU A 377 -2.64 20.30 -22.99
CA LEU A 377 -2.89 18.86 -22.84
C LEU A 377 -1.83 18.02 -23.56
N ALA A 378 -1.40 18.40 -24.77
CA ALA A 378 -0.36 17.70 -25.50
C ALA A 378 1.00 17.74 -24.77
N VAL A 379 1.40 18.91 -24.26
CA VAL A 379 2.61 19.04 -23.43
C VAL A 379 2.47 18.23 -22.14
N LYS A 380 1.30 18.25 -21.48
CA LYS A 380 1.05 17.45 -20.26
C LYS A 380 1.24 15.96 -20.51
N LYS A 381 0.74 15.44 -21.63
CA LYS A 381 0.96 14.06 -22.04
C LYS A 381 2.45 13.74 -22.14
N ASP A 382 3.22 14.57 -22.84
CA ASP A 382 4.65 14.34 -23.05
C ASP A 382 5.44 14.42 -21.73
N VAL A 383 5.07 15.36 -20.85
CA VAL A 383 5.65 15.47 -19.50
C VAL A 383 5.39 14.20 -18.68
N LEU A 384 4.15 13.72 -18.66
CA LEU A 384 3.78 12.50 -17.92
C LEU A 384 4.48 11.25 -18.49
N GLN A 385 4.66 11.17 -19.81
CA GLN A 385 5.42 10.09 -20.45
C GLN A 385 6.89 10.11 -20.05
N GLN A 386 7.52 11.29 -19.98
CA GLN A 386 8.90 11.42 -19.50
C GLN A 386 9.01 11.00 -18.03
N LEU A 387 8.08 11.43 -17.16
CA LEU A 387 8.05 10.99 -15.75
C LEU A 387 7.87 9.48 -15.62
N LEU A 388 7.00 8.88 -16.44
CA LEU A 388 6.79 7.43 -16.46
C LEU A 388 8.06 6.68 -16.87
N SER A 389 8.78 7.19 -17.87
CA SER A 389 10.07 6.65 -18.30
C SER A 389 11.12 6.77 -17.18
N GLN A 390 11.21 7.92 -16.51
CA GLN A 390 12.12 8.14 -15.39
C GLN A 390 11.81 7.25 -14.17
N ALA A 391 10.53 6.97 -13.90
CA ALA A 391 10.11 6.08 -12.82
C ALA A 391 10.55 4.61 -13.05
N GLY A 392 10.86 4.23 -14.29
CA GLY A 392 11.43 2.91 -14.61
C GLY A 392 10.51 1.70 -14.36
N GLY A 393 9.24 1.93 -14.01
CA GLY A 393 8.25 0.87 -13.81
C GLY A 393 8.44 0.02 -12.55
N THR A 394 9.28 0.43 -11.60
CA THR A 394 9.60 -0.36 -10.39
C THR A 394 8.61 -0.10 -9.25
N ASN A 395 8.26 1.16 -9.01
CA ASN A 395 7.27 1.54 -8.01
C ASN A 395 5.86 1.41 -8.61
N LEU A 396 5.02 0.52 -8.06
CA LEU A 396 3.67 0.27 -8.58
C LEU A 396 2.81 1.54 -8.55
N SER A 397 2.79 2.23 -7.41
CA SER A 397 1.87 3.33 -7.17
C SER A 397 2.19 4.54 -8.06
N GLU A 398 3.47 4.88 -8.22
CA GLU A 398 3.93 5.93 -9.14
C GLU A 398 3.62 5.56 -10.59
N THR A 399 3.95 4.32 -10.99
CA THR A 399 3.74 3.82 -12.35
C THR A 399 2.27 3.86 -12.74
N MET A 400 1.38 3.36 -11.88
CA MET A 400 -0.05 3.27 -12.19
C MET A 400 -0.72 4.65 -12.14
N TRP A 401 -0.31 5.52 -11.21
CA TRP A 401 -0.76 6.92 -11.23
C TRP A 401 -0.44 7.61 -12.56
N LEU A 402 0.81 7.51 -13.01
CA LEU A 402 1.28 8.15 -14.26
C LEU A 402 0.57 7.57 -15.48
N ARG A 403 0.44 6.23 -15.57
CA ARG A 403 -0.32 5.58 -16.66
C ARG A 403 -1.77 6.06 -16.70
N SER A 404 -2.43 6.18 -15.56
CA SER A 404 -3.81 6.66 -15.48
C SER A 404 -3.95 8.15 -15.84
N GLU A 405 -3.00 9.00 -15.44
CA GLU A 405 -2.99 10.42 -15.85
C GLU A 405 -2.74 10.60 -17.35
N ILE A 406 -1.88 9.77 -17.96
CA ILE A 406 -1.68 9.75 -19.41
C ILE A 406 -2.98 9.39 -20.12
N ALA A 407 -3.64 8.29 -19.73
CA ALA A 407 -4.89 7.85 -20.32
C ALA A 407 -6.01 8.92 -20.20
N ALA A 408 -6.12 9.56 -19.03
CA ALA A 408 -7.08 10.65 -18.81
C ALA A 408 -6.78 11.88 -19.71
N THR A 409 -5.50 12.20 -19.90
CA THR A 409 -5.07 13.29 -20.79
C THR A 409 -5.37 12.97 -22.25
N GLU A 410 -5.12 11.73 -22.69
CA GLU A 410 -5.44 11.27 -24.04
C GLU A 410 -6.95 11.31 -24.32
N GLN A 411 -7.78 10.92 -23.36
CA GLN A 411 -9.23 11.00 -23.49
C GLN A 411 -9.71 12.44 -23.72
N LYS A 412 -9.14 13.42 -22.99
CA LYS A 412 -9.46 14.85 -23.18
C LYS A 412 -9.03 15.37 -24.55
N LEU A 413 -7.84 14.97 -25.02
CA LEU A 413 -7.37 15.31 -26.36
C LEU A 413 -8.28 14.73 -27.46
N ALA A 414 -8.72 13.48 -27.31
CA ALA A 414 -9.63 12.84 -28.26
C ALA A 414 -11.00 13.52 -28.30
N ALA A 415 -11.58 13.86 -27.15
CA ALA A 415 -12.87 14.54 -27.06
C ALA A 415 -12.88 15.91 -27.77
N LYS A 416 -11.75 16.62 -27.74
CA LYS A 416 -11.58 17.89 -28.46
C LYS A 416 -11.64 17.72 -29.98
N ASN A 417 -11.00 16.67 -30.50
CA ASN A 417 -10.97 16.40 -31.94
C ASN A 417 -12.35 15.99 -32.50
N THR A 418 -13.29 15.61 -31.64
CA THR A 418 -14.65 15.20 -32.01
C THR A 418 -15.71 16.28 -31.77
N ALA A 419 -15.36 17.42 -31.18
CA ALA A 419 -16.31 18.52 -30.96
C ALA A 419 -16.55 19.27 -32.29
N PRO A 420 -17.81 19.54 -32.70
CA PRO A 420 -18.09 20.34 -33.89
C PRO A 420 -17.55 21.76 -33.71
N ALA A 421 -16.96 22.30 -34.79
CA ALA A 421 -16.26 23.58 -34.84
C ALA A 421 -17.16 24.80 -34.57
#